data_AF-A0A6C0EGW5-F1
#
_entry.id   AF-A0A6C0EGW5-F1
#
_cell.length_a   1.000
_cell.length_b   1.000
_cell.length_c   1.000
_cell.angle_alpha   90.00
_cell.angle_beta   90.00
_cell.angle_gamma   90.00
#
_symmetry.space_group_name_H-M   'P 1'
#
loop_
_entity.id
_entity.type
_entity.pdbx_description
1 polymer ?
#
loop_
_entity_poly.entity_id
_entity_poly.type
_entity_poly.pdbx_seq_one_letter_code
_entity_poly.pdbx_strand_id
1 'polypeptide(L)'
;METLLDKYIYNEINVTFVMNGLHLPFIALFAVHLGADPLFIFFLFMKLVPYNYYNCFHHFVEDNDYFYLKHMVRLTDSGHIANMLFYYDPEYYAPIAYNVHFIITFAYWGCKIVFNMKDDDNNYGEEYKIHWFDKFYTILNHTSQYGIMCYYLYSNPALACSAFDDSTLYYTLMWINTWLLGIYVPWVYFTNDCLYSVLDPINPWYFRMLIVVFVHTIAYISNKTIPAICSAIQ
;
A
#
# COMPACT_ATOMS: atom_id res chain seq x y z
N MET A 1 -3.02 -23.19 -36.58
CA MET A 1 -4.07 -22.32 -37.15
C MET A 1 -4.58 -21.52 -35.96
N GLU A 2 -4.06 -20.30 -35.76
CA GLU A 2 -4.58 -19.41 -34.72
C GLU A 2 -6.05 -19.12 -35.00
N THR A 3 -6.89 -19.29 -33.99
CA THR A 3 -8.29 -18.91 -34.10
C THR A 3 -8.41 -17.39 -34.07
N LEU A 4 -9.51 -16.84 -34.60
CA LEU A 4 -9.83 -15.41 -34.43
C LEU A 4 -9.86 -15.00 -32.96
N LEU A 5 -10.22 -15.95 -32.08
CA LEU A 5 -10.20 -15.78 -30.63
C LEU A 5 -8.76 -15.68 -30.11
N ASP A 6 -7.84 -16.53 -30.58
CA ASP A 6 -6.41 -16.42 -30.24
C ASP A 6 -5.84 -15.08 -30.71
N LYS A 7 -6.18 -14.65 -31.93
CA LYS A 7 -5.70 -13.36 -32.46
C LYS A 7 -6.25 -12.14 -31.70
N TYR A 8 -7.41 -12.27 -31.05
CA TYR A 8 -8.02 -11.21 -30.24
C TYR A 8 -7.55 -11.27 -28.78
N ILE A 9 -7.42 -12.46 -28.20
CA ILE A 9 -6.93 -12.68 -26.83
C ILE A 9 -5.43 -12.36 -26.74
N TYR A 10 -4.65 -12.73 -27.75
CA TYR A 10 -3.22 -12.45 -27.87
C TYR A 10 -2.93 -11.20 -28.72
N ASN A 11 -3.90 -10.29 -28.86
CA ASN A 11 -3.57 -8.95 -29.33
C ASN A 11 -2.72 -8.29 -28.24
N GLU A 12 -1.52 -7.86 -28.59
CA GLU A 12 -0.56 -7.18 -27.71
C GLU A 12 -1.20 -6.02 -26.91
N ILE A 13 -2.17 -5.32 -27.50
CA ILE A 13 -2.94 -4.25 -26.85
C ILE A 13 -3.80 -4.82 -25.72
N ASN A 14 -4.51 -5.93 -25.96
CA ASN A 14 -5.38 -6.55 -24.97
C ASN A 14 -4.56 -7.19 -23.84
N VAL A 15 -3.45 -7.83 -24.19
CA VAL A 15 -2.48 -8.37 -23.23
C VAL A 15 -1.96 -7.26 -22.32
N THR A 16 -1.46 -6.17 -22.90
CA THR A 16 -0.96 -5.00 -22.17
C THR A 16 -2.06 -4.37 -21.29
N PHE A 17 -3.29 -4.26 -21.79
CA PHE A 17 -4.43 -3.74 -21.02
C PHE A 17 -4.78 -4.61 -19.81
N VAL A 18 -4.79 -5.93 -19.97
CA VAL A 18 -5.10 -6.88 -18.89
C VAL A 18 -3.96 -6.96 -17.88
N MET A 19 -2.71 -7.13 -18.35
CA MET A 19 -1.54 -7.29 -17.47
C MET A 19 -1.32 -6.09 -16.55
N ASN A 20 -1.55 -4.87 -17.05
CA ASN A 20 -1.43 -3.65 -16.23
C ASN A 20 -2.68 -3.37 -15.38
N GLY A 21 -3.73 -4.20 -15.45
CA GLY A 21 -4.92 -4.03 -14.62
C GLY A 21 -5.81 -2.86 -15.03
N LEU A 22 -5.67 -2.32 -16.25
CA LEU A 22 -6.48 -1.20 -16.74
C LEU A 22 -7.97 -1.52 -16.85
N HIS A 23 -8.34 -2.80 -16.87
CA HIS A 23 -9.72 -3.27 -16.85
C HIS A 23 -10.37 -3.17 -15.47
N LEU A 24 -9.58 -3.18 -14.39
CA LEU A 24 -10.07 -3.24 -13.01
C LEU A 24 -10.88 -2.00 -12.58
N PRO A 25 -10.53 -0.76 -12.95
CA PRO A 25 -11.38 0.40 -12.67
C PRO A 25 -12.78 0.27 -13.28
N PHE A 26 -12.90 -0.31 -14.48
CA PHE A 26 -14.19 -0.52 -15.13
C PHE A 26 -15.03 -1.58 -14.40
N ILE A 27 -14.38 -2.65 -13.93
CA ILE A 27 -15.04 -3.67 -13.09
C ILE A 27 -15.51 -3.05 -11.77
N ALA A 28 -14.69 -2.20 -11.15
CA ALA A 28 -15.06 -1.49 -9.92
C ALA A 28 -16.27 -0.58 -10.14
N LEU A 29 -16.27 0.23 -11.20
CA LEU A 29 -17.40 1.10 -11.56
C LEU A 29 -18.66 0.29 -11.86
N PHE A 30 -18.52 -0.85 -12.54
CA PHE A 30 -19.63 -1.75 -12.81
C PHE A 30 -20.21 -2.35 -11.51
N ALA A 31 -19.36 -2.78 -10.58
CA ALA A 31 -19.82 -3.29 -9.28
C ALA A 31 -20.59 -2.21 -8.49
N VAL A 32 -20.09 -0.97 -8.48
CA VAL A 32 -20.79 0.17 -7.86
C VAL A 32 -22.13 0.43 -8.55
N HIS A 33 -22.19 0.37 -9.88
CA HIS A 33 -23.44 0.52 -10.62
C HIS A 33 -24.47 -0.56 -10.27
N LEU A 34 -24.02 -1.78 -9.95
CA LEU A 34 -24.87 -2.87 -9.47
C LEU A 34 -25.29 -2.72 -7.99
N GLY A 35 -24.87 -1.66 -7.31
CA GLY A 35 -25.26 -1.35 -5.93
C GLY A 35 -24.26 -1.77 -4.86
N ALA A 36 -23.03 -2.14 -5.23
CA ALA A 36 -21.98 -2.38 -4.25
C ALA A 36 -21.53 -1.06 -3.59
N ASP A 37 -21.13 -1.13 -2.32
CA ASP A 37 -20.65 0.04 -1.58
C ASP A 37 -19.38 0.64 -2.20
N PRO A 38 -19.37 1.93 -2.59
CA PRO A 38 -18.23 2.53 -3.27
C PRO A 38 -16.92 2.50 -2.48
N LEU A 39 -16.96 2.64 -1.15
CA LEU A 39 -15.77 2.67 -0.31
C LEU A 39 -15.14 1.27 -0.21
N PHE A 40 -15.97 0.26 0.00
CA PHE A 40 -15.53 -1.14 0.00
C PHE A 40 -14.94 -1.54 -1.35
N ILE A 41 -15.62 -1.20 -2.45
CA ILE A 41 -15.13 -1.47 -3.80
C ILE A 41 -13.82 -0.73 -4.06
N PHE A 42 -13.69 0.51 -3.61
CA PHE A 42 -12.43 1.25 -3.71
C PHE A 42 -11.30 0.53 -2.99
N PHE A 43 -11.51 0.09 -1.74
CA PHE A 43 -10.50 -0.67 -1.01
C PHE A 43 -10.12 -1.97 -1.73
N LEU A 44 -11.10 -2.76 -2.19
CA LEU A 44 -10.86 -3.98 -2.96
C LEU A 44 -10.10 -3.70 -4.26
N PHE A 45 -10.52 -2.70 -5.03
CA PHE A 45 -9.86 -2.29 -6.26
C PHE A 45 -8.39 -1.93 -6.01
N MET A 46 -8.14 -1.17 -4.94
CA MET A 46 -6.80 -0.82 -4.53
C MET A 46 -5.96 -2.06 -4.19
N LYS A 47 -6.52 -3.24 -3.95
CA LYS A 47 -5.73 -4.47 -3.80
C LYS A 47 -5.66 -5.34 -5.04
N LEU A 48 -6.71 -5.34 -5.86
CA LEU A 48 -6.77 -6.14 -7.06
C LEU A 48 -5.74 -5.73 -8.12
N VAL A 49 -5.39 -4.44 -8.19
CA VAL A 49 -4.35 -3.96 -9.13
C VAL A 49 -2.99 -4.62 -8.90
N PRO A 50 -2.38 -4.58 -7.69
CA PRO A 50 -1.10 -5.23 -7.47
C PRO A 50 -1.24 -6.76 -7.53
N TYR A 51 -2.35 -7.34 -7.08
CA TYR A 51 -2.61 -8.77 -7.28
C TYR A 51 -2.53 -9.17 -8.76
N ASN A 52 -3.26 -8.46 -9.62
CA ASN A 52 -3.26 -8.68 -11.05
C ASN A 52 -1.86 -8.49 -11.63
N TYR A 53 -1.18 -7.41 -11.26
CA TYR A 53 0.19 -7.14 -11.71
C TYR A 53 1.14 -8.31 -11.39
N TYR A 54 1.22 -8.74 -10.13
CA TYR A 54 2.11 -9.85 -9.75
C TYR A 54 1.70 -11.16 -10.40
N ASN A 55 0.41 -11.43 -10.52
CA ASN A 55 -0.07 -12.64 -11.16
C ASN A 55 0.19 -12.65 -12.68
N CYS A 56 0.14 -11.50 -13.35
CA CYS A 56 0.41 -11.42 -14.79
C CYS A 56 1.90 -11.37 -15.11
N PHE A 57 2.69 -10.66 -14.32
CA PHE A 57 4.11 -10.43 -14.62
C PHE A 57 5.06 -11.48 -14.01
N HIS A 58 4.60 -12.40 -13.17
CA HIS A 58 5.49 -13.40 -12.55
C HIS A 58 6.28 -14.25 -13.56
N HIS A 59 5.71 -14.52 -14.74
CA HIS A 59 6.37 -15.31 -15.77
C HIS A 59 7.62 -14.65 -16.37
N PHE A 60 7.81 -13.34 -16.17
CA PHE A 60 9.00 -12.61 -16.63
C PHE A 60 10.11 -12.55 -15.59
N VAL A 61 9.89 -13.11 -14.40
CA VAL A 61 10.86 -13.10 -13.31
C VAL A 61 11.57 -14.44 -13.28
N GLU A 62 12.83 -14.44 -13.70
CA GLU A 62 13.70 -15.62 -13.59
C GLU A 62 14.04 -15.87 -12.11
N ASP A 63 14.12 -17.15 -11.73
CA ASP A 63 14.67 -17.63 -10.46
C ASP A 63 14.02 -17.10 -9.16
N ASN A 64 12.72 -16.77 -9.17
CA ASN A 64 11.97 -16.44 -7.95
C ASN A 64 10.61 -17.15 -7.87
N ASP A 65 10.63 -18.39 -7.36
CA ASP A 65 9.43 -19.21 -7.14
C ASP A 65 8.39 -18.55 -6.21
N TYR A 66 8.79 -17.56 -5.41
CA TYR A 66 7.93 -16.86 -4.47
C TYR A 66 7.35 -15.56 -5.02
N PHE A 67 7.74 -15.13 -6.23
CA PHE A 67 7.36 -13.82 -6.75
C PHE A 67 5.83 -13.65 -6.84
N TYR A 68 5.10 -14.71 -7.16
CA TYR A 68 3.63 -14.68 -7.17
C TYR A 68 3.05 -14.36 -5.78
N LEU A 69 3.76 -14.63 -4.67
CA LEU A 69 3.35 -14.29 -3.30
C LEU A 69 3.71 -12.85 -2.90
N LYS A 70 4.45 -12.10 -3.72
CA LYS A 70 4.85 -10.71 -3.40
C LYS A 70 3.64 -9.81 -3.17
N HIS A 71 2.52 -10.07 -3.85
CA HIS A 71 1.26 -9.38 -3.58
C HIS A 71 0.69 -9.69 -2.18
N MET A 72 0.92 -10.89 -1.61
CA MET A 72 0.45 -11.25 -0.27
C MET A 72 1.25 -10.51 0.79
N VAL A 73 2.56 -10.39 0.62
CA VAL A 73 3.35 -9.52 1.50
C VAL A 73 2.87 -8.08 1.37
N ARG A 74 2.63 -7.62 0.14
CA ARG A 74 2.09 -6.28 -0.10
C ARG A 74 0.63 -6.07 0.36
N LEU A 75 -0.08 -7.13 0.75
CA LEU A 75 -1.43 -7.01 1.33
C LEU A 75 -1.33 -6.39 2.73
N THR A 76 -0.24 -6.68 3.41
CA THR A 76 -0.04 -6.36 4.81
C THR A 76 0.67 -5.01 5.01
N ASP A 77 1.49 -4.58 4.06
CA ASP A 77 2.23 -3.30 4.13
C ASP A 77 1.48 -2.07 3.56
N SER A 78 0.57 -2.29 2.60
CA SER A 78 -0.22 -1.22 1.94
C SER A 78 -1.32 -0.64 2.83
N GLY A 79 -1.42 -1.09 4.07
CA GLY A 79 -2.50 -0.72 4.98
C GLY A 79 -3.86 -1.23 4.52
N HIS A 80 -3.91 -2.18 3.56
CA HIS A 80 -5.18 -2.73 3.09
C HIS A 80 -5.97 -3.42 4.22
N ILE A 81 -5.28 -4.13 5.12
CA ILE A 81 -5.93 -4.68 6.32
C ILE A 81 -6.47 -3.55 7.22
N ALA A 82 -5.73 -2.46 7.39
CA ALA A 82 -6.20 -1.30 8.17
C ALA A 82 -7.46 -0.67 7.54
N ASN A 83 -7.52 -0.56 6.21
CA ASN A 83 -8.73 -0.11 5.50
C ASN A 83 -9.93 -1.01 5.76
N MET A 84 -9.73 -2.34 5.71
CA MET A 84 -10.82 -3.30 5.94
C MET A 84 -11.31 -3.25 7.39
N LEU A 85 -10.40 -3.17 8.36
CA LEU A 85 -10.76 -3.01 9.77
C LEU A 85 -11.54 -1.70 10.00
N PHE A 86 -11.07 -0.59 9.42
CA PHE A 86 -11.79 0.68 9.43
C PHE A 86 -13.16 0.58 8.77
N TYR A 87 -13.28 -0.10 7.63
CA TYR A 87 -14.56 -0.24 6.94
C TYR A 87 -15.62 -0.93 7.81
N TYR A 88 -15.23 -1.98 8.54
CA TYR A 88 -16.16 -2.76 9.36
C TYR A 88 -16.44 -2.17 10.74
N ASP A 89 -15.46 -1.49 11.34
CA ASP A 89 -15.60 -0.85 12.66
C ASP A 89 -14.82 0.49 12.69
N PRO A 90 -15.39 1.55 12.11
CA PRO A 90 -14.67 2.80 11.89
C PRO A 90 -14.43 3.56 13.19
N GLU A 91 -15.30 3.44 14.20
CA GLU A 91 -15.12 4.14 15.49
C GLU A 91 -13.90 3.62 16.24
N TYR A 92 -13.71 2.29 16.27
CA TYR A 92 -12.59 1.68 16.96
C TYR A 92 -11.28 1.80 16.15
N TYR A 93 -11.32 1.55 14.84
CA TYR A 93 -10.09 1.44 14.04
C TYR A 93 -9.65 2.74 13.37
N ALA A 94 -10.47 3.80 13.29
CA ALA A 94 -10.05 5.05 12.65
C ALA A 94 -8.72 5.64 13.17
N PRO A 95 -8.44 5.68 14.49
CA PRO A 95 -7.17 6.24 14.98
C PRO A 95 -5.95 5.42 14.55
N ILE A 96 -6.07 4.09 14.61
CA ILE A 96 -5.02 3.15 14.22
C ILE A 96 -4.83 3.20 12.70
N ALA A 97 -5.91 3.16 11.92
CA ALA A 97 -5.88 3.22 10.46
C ALA A 97 -5.32 4.57 9.99
N TYR A 98 -5.68 5.68 10.63
CA TYR A 98 -5.07 6.99 10.41
C TYR A 98 -3.55 6.93 10.60
N ASN A 99 -3.09 6.41 11.74
CA ASN A 99 -1.65 6.33 12.02
C ASN A 99 -0.91 5.44 11.01
N VAL A 100 -1.45 4.26 10.70
CA VAL A 100 -0.87 3.34 9.72
C VAL A 100 -0.78 3.99 8.34
N HIS A 101 -1.85 4.63 7.87
CA HIS A 101 -1.85 5.31 6.58
C HIS A 101 -0.96 6.55 6.56
N PHE A 102 -0.91 7.33 7.64
CA PHE A 102 0.04 8.43 7.80
C PHE A 102 1.47 7.91 7.64
N ILE A 103 1.80 6.81 8.31
CA ILE A 103 3.15 6.22 8.24
C ILE A 103 3.46 5.76 6.83
N ILE A 104 2.56 5.03 6.18
CA ILE A 104 2.75 4.59 4.79
C ILE A 104 2.97 5.80 3.87
N THR A 105 2.13 6.83 3.97
CA THR A 105 2.24 8.04 3.15
C THR A 105 3.57 8.76 3.39
N PHE A 106 3.85 9.15 4.63
CA PHE A 106 4.98 10.01 4.94
C PHE A 106 6.31 9.25 4.93
N ALA A 107 6.34 7.97 5.28
CA ALA A 107 7.55 7.17 5.16
C ALA A 107 7.90 6.93 3.69
N TYR A 108 6.91 6.62 2.83
CA TYR A 108 7.15 6.45 1.40
C TYR A 108 7.68 7.73 0.75
N TRP A 109 6.96 8.85 0.88
CA TRP A 109 7.37 10.11 0.26
C TRP A 109 8.63 10.67 0.91
N GLY A 110 8.78 10.52 2.23
CA GLY A 110 10.00 10.88 2.96
C GLY A 110 11.21 10.09 2.46
N CYS A 111 11.10 8.77 2.32
CA CYS A 111 12.19 7.96 1.79
C CYS A 111 12.51 8.26 0.33
N LYS A 112 11.49 8.52 -0.48
CA LYS A 112 11.68 8.89 -1.89
C LYS A 112 12.41 10.22 -2.04
N ILE A 113 12.04 11.24 -1.26
CA ILE A 113 12.59 12.60 -1.40
C ILE A 113 13.91 12.76 -0.63
N VAL A 114 13.97 12.29 0.62
CA VAL A 114 15.10 12.52 1.53
C VAL A 114 16.18 11.47 1.37
N PHE A 115 15.79 10.20 1.20
CA PHE A 115 16.70 9.06 1.13
C PHE A 115 16.94 8.56 -0.29
N ASN A 116 16.41 9.26 -1.31
CA ASN A 116 16.49 8.91 -2.73
C ASN A 116 16.12 7.44 -3.00
N MET A 117 15.08 6.96 -2.30
CA MET A 117 14.54 5.62 -2.51
C MET A 117 14.12 5.49 -3.96
N LYS A 118 14.71 4.53 -4.66
CA LYS A 118 14.26 4.16 -6.01
C LYS A 118 12.89 3.50 -5.90
N ASP A 119 12.02 3.81 -6.85
CA ASP A 119 10.87 2.95 -7.14
C ASP A 119 11.39 1.56 -7.53
N ASP A 120 10.62 0.51 -7.29
CA ASP A 120 10.96 -0.88 -7.63
C ASP A 120 11.70 -0.94 -9.00
N ASP A 121 12.96 -1.40 -9.00
CA ASP A 121 13.78 -1.65 -10.20
C ASP A 121 13.30 -2.95 -10.90
N ASN A 122 11.98 -3.11 -11.03
CA ASN A 122 11.33 -4.22 -11.70
C ASN A 122 11.56 -4.04 -13.21
N ASN A 123 12.70 -4.47 -13.76
CA ASN A 123 13.00 -4.32 -15.19
C ASN A 123 12.40 -5.44 -16.07
N TYR A 124 11.69 -6.40 -15.47
CA TYR A 124 11.07 -7.51 -16.19
C TYR A 124 9.84 -7.06 -16.98
N GLY A 125 9.62 -7.62 -18.19
CA GLY A 125 8.43 -7.34 -19.00
C GLY A 125 8.22 -5.86 -19.36
N GLU A 126 9.31 -5.08 -19.45
CA GLU A 126 9.27 -3.62 -19.63
C GLU A 126 8.47 -3.18 -20.86
N GLU A 127 8.56 -3.93 -21.95
CA GLU A 127 7.81 -3.70 -23.20
C GLU A 127 6.28 -3.72 -23.02
N TYR A 128 5.79 -4.38 -21.96
CA TYR A 128 4.36 -4.47 -21.64
C TYR A 128 3.92 -3.47 -20.59
N LYS A 129 4.81 -2.68 -19.96
CA LYS A 129 4.44 -1.84 -18.82
C LYS A 129 3.86 -0.50 -19.23
N ILE A 130 2.86 -0.07 -18.47
CA ILE A 130 2.23 1.23 -18.62
C ILE A 130 2.62 2.10 -17.43
N HIS A 131 3.80 2.74 -17.50
CA HIS A 131 4.38 3.48 -16.38
C HIS A 131 3.50 4.58 -15.80
N TRP A 132 2.69 5.26 -16.63
CA TRP A 132 1.81 6.30 -16.13
C TRP A 132 0.73 5.71 -15.21
N PHE A 133 0.25 4.51 -15.50
CA PHE A 133 -0.75 3.82 -14.69
C PHE A 133 -0.14 3.34 -13.37
N ASP A 134 1.04 2.73 -13.43
CA ASP A 134 1.79 2.32 -12.24
C ASP A 134 2.08 3.52 -11.33
N LYS A 135 2.52 4.65 -11.91
CA LYS A 135 2.77 5.88 -11.15
C LYS A 135 1.49 6.44 -10.54
N PHE A 136 0.40 6.50 -11.31
CA PHE A 136 -0.90 6.97 -10.82
C PHE A 136 -1.40 6.11 -9.68
N TYR A 137 -1.38 4.79 -9.85
CA TYR A 137 -1.80 3.83 -8.84
C TYR A 137 -0.91 3.91 -7.59
N THR A 138 0.40 4.07 -7.75
CA THR A 138 1.34 4.27 -6.65
C THR A 138 0.98 5.52 -5.84
N ILE A 139 0.69 6.65 -6.51
CA ILE A 139 0.24 7.87 -5.84
C ILE A 139 -1.06 7.62 -5.08
N LEU A 140 -2.06 7.00 -5.73
CA LEU A 140 -3.32 6.65 -5.08
C LEU A 140 -3.10 5.80 -3.85
N ASN A 141 -2.30 4.73 -3.94
CA ASN A 141 -2.08 3.78 -2.85
C ASN A 141 -1.37 4.38 -1.64
N HIS A 142 -0.59 5.43 -1.84
CA HIS A 142 0.13 6.11 -0.77
C HIS A 142 -0.57 7.39 -0.29
N THR A 143 -1.69 7.81 -0.87
CA THR A 143 -2.30 9.12 -0.54
C THR A 143 -3.80 9.03 -0.29
N SER A 144 -4.53 8.27 -1.11
CA SER A 144 -6.00 8.28 -1.08
C SER A 144 -6.57 7.75 0.23
N GLN A 145 -6.00 6.68 0.77
CA GLN A 145 -6.44 6.06 2.01
C GLN A 145 -6.22 6.99 3.20
N TYR A 146 -5.07 7.65 3.26
CA TYR A 146 -4.81 8.68 4.26
C TYR A 146 -5.81 9.84 4.15
N GLY A 147 -6.12 10.29 2.92
CA GLY A 147 -7.16 11.29 2.67
C GLY A 147 -8.54 10.88 3.18
N ILE A 148 -8.93 9.62 2.99
CA ILE A 148 -10.19 9.05 3.50
C ILE A 148 -10.21 9.10 5.04
N MET A 149 -9.12 8.69 5.70
CA MET A 149 -9.02 8.76 7.17
C MET A 149 -9.11 10.19 7.69
N CYS A 150 -8.38 11.12 7.05
CA CYS A 150 -8.44 12.54 7.38
C CYS A 150 -9.86 13.10 7.25
N TYR A 151 -10.54 12.79 6.15
CA TYR A 151 -11.92 13.22 5.94
C TYR A 151 -12.86 12.65 7.00
N TYR A 152 -12.75 11.35 7.30
CA TYR A 152 -13.58 10.71 8.31
C TYR A 152 -13.41 11.35 9.69
N LEU A 153 -12.16 11.57 10.14
CA LEU A 153 -11.89 12.21 11.44
C LEU A 153 -12.31 13.68 11.46
N TYR A 154 -12.12 14.41 10.36
CA TYR A 154 -12.62 15.77 10.21
C TYR A 154 -14.15 15.85 10.34
N SER A 155 -14.87 14.90 9.75
CA SER A 155 -16.32 14.78 9.85
C SER A 155 -16.80 14.28 11.23
N ASN A 156 -15.91 13.74 12.07
CA ASN A 156 -16.23 13.20 13.40
C ASN A 156 -15.31 13.80 14.49
N PRO A 157 -15.41 15.12 14.76
CA PRO A 157 -14.47 15.83 15.63
C PRO A 157 -14.46 15.34 17.08
N ALA A 158 -15.61 14.89 17.61
CA ALA A 158 -15.68 14.34 18.96
C ALA A 158 -14.84 13.07 19.11
N LEU A 159 -14.89 12.17 18.11
CA LEU A 159 -14.04 10.99 18.04
C LEU A 159 -12.58 11.40 17.86
N ALA A 160 -12.29 12.27 16.89
CA ALA A 160 -10.93 12.72 16.59
C ALA A 160 -10.21 13.29 17.81
N CYS A 161 -10.90 14.08 18.63
CA CYS A 161 -10.29 14.73 19.81
C CYS A 161 -10.22 13.83 21.06
N SER A 162 -10.80 12.63 21.04
CA SER A 162 -10.82 11.72 22.19
C SER A 162 -10.13 10.38 21.95
N ALA A 163 -9.94 9.97 20.69
CA ALA A 163 -9.53 8.61 20.35
C ALA A 163 -8.00 8.40 20.21
N PHE A 164 -7.21 9.47 20.24
CA PHE A 164 -5.75 9.39 20.12
C PHE A 164 -5.08 9.48 21.50
N ASP A 165 -4.63 8.33 22.00
CA ASP A 165 -3.95 8.19 23.29
C ASP A 165 -2.69 7.31 23.16
N ASP A 166 -2.11 6.92 24.30
CA ASP A 166 -0.92 6.05 24.32
C ASP A 166 -1.26 4.60 23.92
N SER A 167 -2.52 4.17 24.07
CA SER A 167 -2.99 2.86 23.60
C SER A 167 -2.98 2.79 22.07
N THR A 168 -3.49 3.83 21.40
CA THR A 168 -3.47 3.96 19.94
C THR A 168 -2.03 3.95 19.41
N LEU A 169 -1.11 4.65 20.07
CA LEU A 169 0.31 4.61 19.73
C LEU A 169 0.89 3.19 19.91
N TYR A 170 0.61 2.54 21.03
CA TYR A 170 1.07 1.17 21.29
C TYR A 170 0.62 0.20 20.19
N TYR A 171 -0.67 0.19 19.83
CA TYR A 171 -1.19 -0.68 18.78
C TYR A 171 -0.62 -0.35 17.40
N THR A 172 -0.38 0.93 17.12
CA THR A 172 0.29 1.37 15.89
C THR A 172 1.72 0.82 15.82
N LEU A 173 2.50 0.96 16.90
CA LEU A 173 3.86 0.44 16.95
C LEU A 173 3.89 -1.10 16.90
N MET A 174 2.96 -1.76 17.57
CA MET A 174 2.80 -3.21 17.50
C MET A 174 2.50 -3.67 16.08
N TRP A 175 1.64 -2.96 15.34
CA TRP A 175 1.31 -3.25 13.95
C TRP A 175 2.57 -3.25 13.07
N ILE A 176 3.34 -2.15 13.12
CA ILE A 176 4.53 -1.96 12.28
C ILE A 176 5.61 -2.97 12.63
N ASN A 177 5.84 -3.22 13.91
CA ASN A 177 6.86 -4.18 14.36
C ASN A 177 6.45 -5.63 14.06
N THR A 178 5.16 -5.97 14.18
CA THR A 178 4.64 -7.29 13.79
C THR A 178 4.83 -7.51 12.30
N TRP A 179 4.55 -6.49 11.48
CA TRP A 179 4.79 -6.57 10.06
C TRP A 179 6.29 -6.72 9.74
N LEU A 180 7.14 -5.89 10.34
CA LEU A 180 8.58 -5.93 10.11
C LEU A 180 9.19 -7.29 10.47
N LEU A 181 8.89 -7.80 11.66
CA LEU A 181 9.49 -9.02 12.20
C LEU A 181 8.79 -10.30 11.72
N GLY A 182 7.48 -10.26 11.56
CA GLY A 182 6.67 -11.43 11.24
C GLY A 182 6.43 -11.64 9.74
N ILE A 183 6.63 -10.61 8.92
CA ILE A 183 6.34 -10.67 7.49
C ILE A 183 7.57 -10.27 6.67
N TYR A 184 8.12 -9.07 6.87
CA TYR A 184 9.22 -8.56 6.05
C TYR A 184 10.53 -9.33 6.24
N VAL A 185 10.97 -9.52 7.49
CA VAL A 185 12.22 -10.25 7.79
C VAL A 185 12.17 -11.69 7.24
N PRO A 186 11.10 -12.49 7.48
CA PRO A 186 10.96 -13.79 6.85
C PRO A 186 10.97 -13.73 5.32
N TRP A 187 10.26 -12.77 4.72
CA TRP A 187 10.25 -12.62 3.26
C TRP A 187 11.66 -12.43 2.69
N VAL A 188 12.43 -11.48 3.23
CA VAL A 188 13.81 -11.22 2.78
C VAL A 188 14.69 -12.45 3.02
N TYR A 189 14.53 -13.14 4.14
CA TYR A 189 15.30 -14.34 4.45
C TYR A 189 15.06 -15.49 3.45
N PHE A 190 13.81 -15.70 3.02
CA PHE A 190 13.48 -16.80 2.11
C PHE A 190 13.69 -16.46 0.64
N THR A 191 13.52 -15.19 0.24
CA THR A 191 13.50 -14.79 -1.18
C THR A 191 14.73 -14.02 -1.61
N ASN A 192 15.54 -13.53 -0.65
CA ASN A 192 16.58 -12.51 -0.88
C ASN A 192 16.06 -11.25 -1.61
N ASP A 193 14.74 -11.02 -1.66
CA ASP A 193 14.10 -9.87 -2.30
C ASP A 193 13.77 -8.81 -1.26
N CYS A 194 14.52 -7.71 -1.27
CA CYS A 194 14.21 -6.54 -0.45
C CYS A 194 13.12 -5.69 -1.09
N LEU A 195 11.88 -5.83 -0.59
CA LEU A 195 10.72 -5.03 -1.03
C LEU A 195 10.91 -3.50 -0.96
N TYR A 196 11.84 -3.06 -0.12
CA TYR A 196 12.20 -1.66 0.08
C TYR A 196 13.69 -1.49 -0.17
N SER A 197 14.05 -0.76 -1.22
CA SER A 197 15.45 -0.55 -1.62
C SER A 197 16.29 0.14 -0.55
N VAL A 198 15.69 0.95 0.33
CA VAL A 198 16.36 1.58 1.48
C VAL A 198 16.78 0.59 2.58
N LEU A 199 16.23 -0.62 2.57
CA LEU A 199 16.57 -1.69 3.52
C LEU A 199 17.49 -2.76 2.92
N ASP A 200 17.87 -2.62 1.66
CA ASP A 200 18.78 -3.52 0.94
C ASP A 200 20.13 -3.66 1.68
N PRO A 201 20.69 -4.88 1.85
CA PRO A 201 22.03 -5.13 2.40
C PRO A 201 23.18 -4.35 1.75
N ILE A 202 23.03 -3.89 0.50
CA ILE A 202 23.97 -2.97 -0.15
C ILE A 202 24.12 -1.68 0.67
N ASN A 203 23.06 -1.25 1.37
CA ASN A 203 23.13 -0.12 2.29
C ASN A 203 23.75 -0.53 3.63
N PRO A 204 24.63 0.32 4.21
CA PRO A 204 25.20 0.08 5.52
C PRO A 204 24.15 -0.13 6.61
N TRP A 205 24.44 -0.99 7.61
CA TRP A 205 23.49 -1.33 8.68
C TRP A 205 22.98 -0.10 9.46
N TYR A 206 23.83 0.91 9.67
CA TYR A 206 23.43 2.14 10.37
C TYR A 206 22.41 2.97 9.59
N PHE A 207 22.46 2.93 8.26
CA PHE A 207 21.48 3.59 7.40
C PHE A 207 20.12 2.88 7.52
N ARG A 208 20.12 1.55 7.50
CA ARG A 208 18.89 0.76 7.68
C ARG A 208 18.27 1.00 9.06
N MET A 209 19.09 1.09 10.11
CA MET A 209 18.61 1.47 11.45
C MET A 209 18.05 2.90 11.50
N LEU A 210 18.65 3.84 10.77
CA LEU A 210 18.12 5.20 10.65
C LEU A 210 16.71 5.20 10.04
N ILE A 211 16.45 4.38 9.00
CA ILE A 211 15.12 4.23 8.41
C ILE A 211 14.12 3.68 9.43
N VAL A 212 14.51 2.68 10.24
CA VAL A 212 13.64 2.15 11.29
C VAL A 212 13.29 3.23 12.32
N VAL A 213 14.28 3.99 12.79
CA VAL A 213 14.06 5.12 13.74
C VAL A 213 13.18 6.19 13.11
N PHE A 214 13.38 6.50 11.83
CA PHE A 214 12.56 7.46 11.08
C PHE A 214 11.09 7.04 11.04
N VAL A 215 10.79 5.77 10.71
CA VAL A 215 9.42 5.24 10.69
C VAL A 215 8.77 5.30 12.09
N HIS A 216 9.52 4.95 13.15
CA HIS A 216 9.01 5.06 14.53
C HIS A 216 8.74 6.50 14.95
N THR A 217 9.58 7.43 14.49
CA THR A 217 9.38 8.87 14.72
C THR A 217 8.11 9.36 14.02
N ILE A 218 7.87 8.93 12.78
CA ILE A 218 6.63 9.23 12.04
C ILE A 218 5.42 8.66 12.78
N ALA A 219 5.49 7.44 13.31
CA ALA A 219 4.41 6.84 14.09
C ALA A 219 4.02 7.70 15.32
N TYR A 220 5.03 8.16 16.05
CA TYR A 220 4.83 9.05 17.19
C TYR A 220 4.22 10.40 16.77
N ILE A 221 4.76 11.04 15.73
CA ILE A 221 4.26 12.31 15.20
C ILE A 221 2.80 12.17 14.77
N SER A 222 2.46 11.10 14.06
CA SER A 222 1.10 10.84 13.58
C SER A 222 0.11 10.81 14.75
N ASN A 223 0.40 10.04 15.79
CA ASN A 223 -0.48 9.90 16.95
C ASN A 223 -0.65 11.20 17.74
N LYS A 224 0.31 12.13 17.69
CA LYS A 224 0.23 13.43 18.36
C LYS A 224 -0.36 14.55 17.48
N THR A 225 -0.49 14.34 16.17
CA THR A 225 -0.95 15.37 15.22
C THR A 225 -2.40 15.79 15.48
N ILE A 226 -3.33 14.83 15.56
CA ILE A 226 -4.75 15.14 15.78
C ILE A 226 -5.00 15.77 17.16
N PRO A 227 -4.47 15.24 18.30
CA PRO A 227 -4.57 15.91 19.59
C PRO A 227 -4.06 17.34 19.59
N ALA A 228 -2.93 17.61 18.91
CA ALA A 228 -2.37 18.96 18.82
C ALA A 228 -3.33 19.91 18.08
N ILE A 229 -3.93 19.47 16.97
CA ILE A 229 -4.94 20.25 16.24
C ILE A 229 -6.16 20.52 17.12
N CYS A 230 -6.68 19.49 17.80
CA CYS A 230 -7.82 19.62 18.71
C CYS A 230 -7.56 20.62 19.86
N SER A 231 -6.35 20.59 20.44
CA SER A 231 -5.97 21.52 21.50
C SER A 231 -5.83 22.97 21.05
N ALA A 232 -5.58 23.20 19.76
CA ALA A 232 -5.41 24.55 19.20
C ALA A 232 -6.73 25.24 18.82
N ILE A 233 -7.83 24.47 18.75
CA ILE A 233 -9.17 24.96 18.39
C ILE A 233 -10.02 25.29 19.65
N GLN A 234 -9.61 24.81 20.82
CA GLN A 234 -10.24 25.09 22.12
C GLN A 234 -9.72 26.39 22.74
#